data_AF-A0A7K8GIG1-F1
#
_entry.id   AF-A0A7K8GIG1-F1
#
_cell.length_a   1.000
_cell.length_b   1.000
_cell.length_c   1.000
_cell.angle_alpha   90.00
_cell.angle_beta   90.00
_cell.angle_gamma   90.00
#
_symmetry.space_group_name_H-M   'P 1'
#
loop_
_entity.id
_entity.type
_entity.pdbx_description
1 polymer ?
#
loop_
_entity_poly.entity_id
_entity_poly.type
_entity_poly.pdbx_seq_one_letter_code
_entity_poly.pdbx_strand_id
1 'polypeptide(L)'
;RSMGGLTLGLALASLYGALVLLVQGHNVWYCLSVTVFLGAGLGLGMAFSTKMRMIVLLALPHFFTREGKMLIMMLALCLTVQGPGTNLLHNVSQVAKALSCGAELAQNQTAERLQRAKEPLLNFQKKIKEIGQSAKVVGDRVRKFFRSIMDSTRHVVRTLRNVWLWLAKAGNVCNRELGSPQGSCMRYMDKAKDSCERALPLLFHICYVVLSFKVLCGVVNTIAATFCSIPRYVQNFVRRNVAAPLSDALNRVRAEFEFNITVVHHFNVSLSASKSLGEVSADMMEAVNQHMEPYHRTLELFSYISFLAILFLCYHAVRYWRRYLQDDTFDNVYITRRFVELDLRCAEQGRPTVLPLSALERGRYIPPGALWLSKRERRQYGLQLFGFLRHMLLGLSIILADYSIFWLLDLFRHQLSADIIARAPSTMTVSVNGTGYTSEIFQDLVSAFNALQEGKVSVLSQVCLIEPVEPDHSTYITIGILYGIWLFISLFGSYMARLRRAVCAAYLPSREQERVAFLHNIIRARREWLAFALCRVGTRRLADTGKSRLFIILISR
;
A
#
# COMPACT_ATOMS: atom_id res chain seq x y z
N ARG A 1 -70.28 -9.25 5.16
CA ARG A 1 -69.31 -9.54 4.06
C ARG A 1 -68.90 -8.21 3.44
N SER A 2 -67.65 -8.01 3.01
CA SER A 2 -67.21 -6.76 2.36
C SER A 2 -66.53 -7.04 1.03
N MET A 3 -67.15 -6.59 -0.06
CA MET A 3 -66.55 -6.65 -1.39
C MET A 3 -65.28 -5.79 -1.48
N GLY A 4 -65.28 -4.60 -0.87
CA GLY A 4 -64.09 -3.75 -0.81
C GLY A 4 -62.94 -4.38 0.00
N GLY A 5 -63.26 -5.19 1.01
CA GLY A 5 -62.25 -5.97 1.74
C GLY A 5 -61.60 -7.05 0.86
N LEU A 6 -62.41 -7.76 0.07
CA LEU A 6 -61.93 -8.79 -0.86
C LEU A 6 -60.99 -8.21 -1.93
N THR A 7 -61.41 -7.11 -2.58
CA THR A 7 -60.62 -6.47 -3.64
C THR A 7 -59.30 -5.93 -3.10
N LEU A 8 -59.31 -5.29 -1.92
CA LEU A 8 -58.09 -4.81 -1.28
C LEU A 8 -57.17 -5.97 -0.88
N GLY A 9 -57.71 -7.06 -0.33
CA GLY A 9 -56.92 -8.24 0.03
C GLY A 9 -56.22 -8.88 -1.17
N LEU A 10 -56.93 -9.00 -2.31
CA LEU A 10 -56.35 -9.51 -3.56
C LEU A 10 -55.31 -8.57 -4.15
N ALA A 11 -55.56 -7.25 -4.13
CA ALA A 11 -54.62 -6.24 -4.62
C ALA A 11 -53.31 -6.21 -3.80
N LEU A 12 -53.38 -6.40 -2.48
CA LEU A 12 -52.19 -6.47 -1.64
C LEU A 12 -51.37 -7.74 -1.91
N ALA A 13 -52.03 -8.88 -2.13
CA ALA A 13 -51.36 -10.12 -2.45
C ALA A 13 -50.69 -10.08 -3.83
N SER A 14 -51.35 -9.49 -4.83
CA SER A 14 -50.77 -9.31 -6.18
C SER A 14 -49.60 -8.34 -6.16
N LEU A 15 -49.69 -7.24 -5.40
CA LEU A 15 -48.59 -6.28 -5.24
C LEU A 15 -47.38 -6.91 -4.55
N TYR A 16 -47.58 -7.73 -3.50
CA TYR A 16 -46.51 -8.50 -2.88
C TYR A 16 -45.86 -9.47 -3.87
N GLY A 17 -46.68 -10.15 -4.67
CA GLY A 17 -46.23 -11.03 -5.75
C GLY A 17 -45.34 -10.37 -6.78
N ALA A 18 -45.80 -9.25 -7.30
CA ALA A 18 -45.06 -8.45 -8.27
C ALA A 18 -43.73 -7.96 -7.68
N LEU A 19 -43.72 -7.54 -6.41
CA LEU A 19 -42.50 -7.13 -5.71
C LEU A 19 -41.51 -8.28 -5.59
N VAL A 20 -41.95 -9.46 -5.16
CA VAL A 20 -41.10 -10.65 -5.03
C VAL A 20 -40.54 -11.05 -6.41
N LEU A 21 -41.36 -11.02 -7.46
CA LEU A 21 -40.93 -11.38 -8.81
C LEU A 21 -39.91 -10.39 -9.38
N LEU A 22 -40.15 -9.08 -9.23
CA LEU A 22 -39.27 -8.03 -9.79
C LEU A 22 -37.96 -7.86 -9.01
N VAL A 23 -37.97 -8.06 -7.70
CA VAL A 23 -36.80 -7.78 -6.85
C VAL A 23 -35.94 -9.02 -6.61
N GLN A 24 -36.54 -10.23 -6.58
CA GLN A 24 -35.83 -11.44 -6.13
C GLN A 24 -35.53 -12.43 -7.26
N GLY A 25 -36.02 -12.20 -8.48
CA GLY A 25 -35.74 -13.03 -9.65
C GLY A 25 -36.10 -14.52 -9.48
N HIS A 26 -36.98 -14.84 -8.53
CA HIS A 26 -37.34 -16.22 -8.19
C HIS A 26 -38.14 -16.88 -9.33
N ASN A 27 -38.14 -18.21 -9.33
CA ASN A 27 -38.90 -19.01 -10.29
C ASN A 27 -40.37 -18.55 -10.30
N VAL A 28 -40.87 -18.24 -11.50
CA VAL A 28 -42.22 -17.70 -11.73
C VAL A 28 -43.29 -18.57 -11.05
N TRP A 29 -43.10 -19.90 -11.03
CA TRP A 29 -44.03 -20.85 -10.40
C TRP A 29 -44.10 -20.71 -8.87
N TYR A 30 -42.97 -20.42 -8.22
CA TYR A 30 -42.94 -20.17 -6.77
C TYR A 30 -43.70 -18.88 -6.44
N CYS A 31 -43.41 -17.79 -7.17
CA CYS A 31 -44.09 -16.50 -7.01
C CYS A 31 -45.61 -16.63 -7.24
N LEU A 32 -46.02 -17.36 -8.28
CA LEU A 32 -47.43 -17.57 -8.60
C LEU A 32 -48.12 -18.41 -7.52
N SER A 33 -47.47 -19.45 -7.01
CA SER A 33 -48.02 -20.27 -5.93
C SER A 33 -48.21 -19.45 -4.64
N VAL A 34 -47.18 -18.71 -4.22
CA VAL A 34 -47.23 -17.87 -3.00
C VAL A 34 -48.31 -16.80 -3.11
N THR A 35 -48.43 -16.15 -4.26
CA THR A 35 -49.45 -15.10 -4.48
C THR A 35 -50.87 -15.63 -4.47
N VAL A 36 -51.12 -16.81 -5.04
CA VAL A 36 -52.44 -17.45 -5.00
C VAL A 36 -52.81 -17.85 -3.58
N PHE A 37 -51.91 -18.51 -2.84
CA PHE A 37 -52.17 -18.88 -1.44
C PHE A 37 -52.39 -17.66 -0.54
N LEU A 38 -51.52 -16.64 -0.67
CA LEU A 38 -51.64 -15.39 0.08
C LEU A 38 -52.92 -14.63 -0.31
N GLY A 39 -53.26 -14.60 -1.60
CA GLY A 39 -54.46 -13.96 -2.13
C GLY A 39 -55.75 -14.64 -1.67
N ALA A 40 -55.79 -15.96 -1.63
CA ALA A 40 -56.91 -16.70 -1.07
C ALA A 40 -57.07 -16.42 0.43
N GLY A 41 -55.98 -16.49 1.21
CA GLY A 41 -55.99 -16.25 2.65
C GLY A 41 -56.37 -14.81 3.02
N LEU A 42 -55.68 -13.82 2.45
CA LEU A 42 -55.96 -12.40 2.69
C LEU A 42 -57.32 -11.99 2.10
N GLY A 43 -57.62 -12.39 0.87
CA GLY A 43 -58.88 -12.05 0.20
C GLY A 43 -60.10 -12.56 0.96
N LEU A 44 -60.14 -13.87 1.26
CA LEU A 44 -61.24 -14.46 2.03
C LEU A 44 -61.27 -13.94 3.47
N GLY A 45 -60.11 -13.81 4.12
CA GLY A 45 -60.00 -13.26 5.47
C GLY A 45 -60.57 -11.84 5.58
N MET A 46 -60.22 -10.97 4.64
CA MET A 46 -60.72 -9.59 4.56
C MET A 46 -62.22 -9.51 4.21
N ALA A 47 -62.72 -10.44 3.40
CA ALA A 47 -64.11 -10.50 2.98
C ALA A 47 -65.06 -10.87 4.13
N PHE A 48 -64.69 -11.89 4.92
CA PHE A 48 -65.57 -12.50 5.92
C PHE A 48 -65.26 -12.08 7.37
N SER A 49 -64.01 -11.77 7.74
CA SER A 49 -63.64 -11.46 9.13
C SER A 49 -63.37 -9.96 9.36
N THR A 50 -64.17 -9.33 10.22
CA THR A 50 -63.98 -7.93 10.63
C THR A 50 -62.67 -7.74 11.41
N LYS A 51 -62.26 -8.74 12.21
CA LYS A 51 -60.99 -8.71 12.96
C LYS A 51 -59.79 -8.73 12.02
N MET A 52 -59.78 -9.63 11.03
CA MET A 52 -58.72 -9.68 10.03
C MET A 52 -58.67 -8.37 9.24
N ARG A 53 -59.84 -7.83 8.86
CA ARG A 53 -59.93 -6.55 8.16
C ARG A 53 -59.27 -5.41 8.91
N MET A 54 -59.57 -5.28 10.20
CA MET A 54 -58.98 -4.26 11.04
C MET A 54 -57.46 -4.46 11.20
N ILE A 55 -56.99 -5.69 11.43
CA ILE A 55 -55.55 -5.97 11.59
C ILE A 55 -54.77 -5.60 10.31
N VAL A 56 -55.26 -6.01 9.13
CA VAL A 56 -54.61 -5.70 7.85
C VAL A 56 -54.62 -4.19 7.58
N LEU A 57 -55.76 -3.51 7.75
CA LEU A 57 -55.85 -2.05 7.60
C LEU A 57 -54.98 -1.29 8.61
N LEU A 58 -54.72 -1.88 9.78
CA LEU A 58 -53.82 -1.33 10.78
C LEU A 58 -52.35 -1.66 10.50
N ALA A 59 -52.05 -2.77 9.83
CA ALA A 59 -50.70 -3.16 9.42
C ALA A 59 -50.17 -2.30 8.26
N LEU A 60 -51.03 -1.90 7.32
CA LEU A 60 -50.61 -1.08 6.15
C LEU A 60 -49.86 0.20 6.56
N PRO A 61 -50.36 1.05 7.47
CA PRO A 61 -49.64 2.26 7.85
C PRO A 61 -48.38 1.98 8.68
N HIS A 62 -48.21 0.77 9.26
CA HIS A 62 -46.96 0.41 9.94
C HIS A 62 -45.81 0.22 8.95
N PHE A 63 -46.08 -0.21 7.72
CA PHE A 63 -45.06 -0.22 6.66
C PHE A 63 -44.53 1.20 6.41
N PHE A 64 -45.40 2.21 6.44
CA PHE A 64 -45.00 3.61 6.26
C PHE A 64 -44.38 4.28 7.51
N THR A 65 -43.99 3.50 8.52
CA THR A 65 -43.37 4.02 9.76
C THR A 65 -41.89 3.65 9.83
N ARG A 66 -41.30 3.62 11.03
CA ARG A 66 -39.87 3.34 11.22
C ARG A 66 -39.49 1.95 10.71
N GLU A 67 -40.35 0.96 10.88
CA GLU A 67 -40.04 -0.43 10.58
C GLU A 67 -39.87 -0.68 9.08
N GLY A 68 -40.82 -0.25 8.24
CA GLY A 68 -40.69 -0.42 6.79
C GLY A 68 -39.58 0.44 6.17
N LYS A 69 -39.27 1.61 6.77
CA LYS A 69 -38.10 2.41 6.37
C LYS A 69 -36.79 1.66 6.52
N MET A 70 -36.62 0.93 7.62
CA MET A 70 -35.41 0.12 7.83
C MET A 70 -35.26 -0.95 6.75
N LEU A 71 -36.35 -1.62 6.38
CA LEU A 71 -36.34 -2.64 5.33
C LEU A 71 -35.96 -2.05 3.96
N ILE A 72 -36.58 -0.94 3.57
CA ILE A 72 -36.28 -0.28 2.28
C ILE A 72 -34.85 0.28 2.26
N MET A 73 -34.40 0.86 3.37
CA MET A 73 -33.03 1.36 3.49
C MET A 73 -32.00 0.25 3.34
N MET A 74 -32.20 -0.89 4.01
CA MET A 74 -31.31 -2.04 3.89
C MET A 74 -31.31 -2.61 2.48
N LEU A 75 -32.49 -2.73 1.85
CA LEU A 75 -32.61 -3.20 0.47
C LEU A 75 -31.90 -2.26 -0.52
N ALA A 76 -32.13 -0.94 -0.40
CA ALA A 76 -31.48 0.05 -1.24
C ALA A 76 -29.96 0.04 -1.07
N LEU A 77 -29.46 -0.08 0.16
CA LEU A 77 -28.01 -0.19 0.43
C LEU A 77 -27.42 -1.46 -0.20
N CYS A 78 -28.10 -2.59 -0.04
CA CYS A 78 -27.64 -3.87 -0.58
C CYS A 78 -27.56 -3.83 -2.11
N LEU A 79 -28.59 -3.31 -2.78
CA LEU A 79 -28.61 -3.13 -4.23
C LEU A 79 -27.57 -2.11 -4.72
N THR A 80 -27.32 -1.04 -3.96
CA THR A 80 -26.29 -0.05 -4.33
C THR A 80 -24.88 -0.65 -4.26
N VAL A 81 -24.61 -1.51 -3.27
CA VAL A 81 -23.32 -2.19 -3.16
C VAL A 81 -23.16 -3.28 -4.22
N GLN A 82 -24.21 -4.08 -4.46
CA GLN A 82 -24.16 -5.18 -5.43
C GLN A 82 -24.23 -4.76 -6.89
N GLY A 83 -24.92 -3.66 -7.21
CA GLY A 83 -24.97 -3.12 -8.57
C GLY A 83 -23.82 -2.14 -8.81
N PRO A 84 -24.02 -0.83 -8.56
CA PRO A 84 -23.00 0.19 -8.77
C PRO A 84 -21.65 -0.11 -8.12
N GLY A 85 -21.65 -0.61 -6.88
CA GLY A 85 -20.42 -0.90 -6.15
C GLY A 85 -19.58 -2.02 -6.77
N THR A 86 -20.21 -3.07 -7.28
CA THR A 86 -19.49 -4.17 -7.98
C THR A 86 -19.04 -3.71 -9.36
N ASN A 87 -19.87 -2.97 -10.10
CA ASN A 87 -19.52 -2.48 -11.43
C ASN A 87 -18.31 -1.53 -11.36
N LEU A 88 -18.31 -0.62 -10.38
CA LEU A 88 -17.20 0.27 -10.11
C LEU A 88 -15.90 -0.52 -9.88
N LEU A 89 -15.97 -1.53 -9.04
CA LEU A 89 -14.79 -2.32 -8.65
C LEU A 89 -14.31 -3.24 -9.77
N HIS A 90 -15.22 -3.73 -10.60
CA HIS A 90 -14.90 -4.47 -11.81
C HIS A 90 -14.18 -3.58 -12.83
N ASN A 91 -14.69 -2.37 -13.07
CA ASN A 91 -14.04 -1.38 -13.92
C ASN A 91 -12.63 -1.01 -13.41
N VAL A 92 -12.45 -0.85 -12.10
CA VAL A 92 -11.11 -0.66 -11.49
C VAL A 92 -10.20 -1.87 -11.71
N SER A 93 -10.74 -3.09 -11.61
CA SER A 93 -9.99 -4.32 -11.89
C SER A 93 -9.54 -4.40 -13.36
N GLN A 94 -10.36 -3.95 -14.31
CA GLN A 94 -9.98 -3.87 -15.72
C GLN A 94 -8.77 -2.95 -15.95
N VAL A 95 -8.68 -1.84 -15.20
CA VAL A 95 -7.49 -0.97 -15.24
C VAL A 95 -6.26 -1.71 -14.74
N ALA A 96 -6.37 -2.39 -13.60
CA ALA A 96 -5.26 -3.16 -13.04
C ALA A 96 -4.77 -4.25 -14.02
N LYS A 97 -5.71 -4.93 -14.70
CA LYS A 97 -5.42 -5.94 -15.73
C LYS A 97 -4.74 -5.33 -16.97
N ALA A 98 -5.21 -4.18 -17.45
CA ALA A 98 -4.60 -3.51 -18.59
C ALA A 98 -3.18 -2.99 -18.27
N LEU A 99 -2.98 -2.41 -17.08
CA LEU A 99 -1.66 -1.98 -16.60
C LEU A 99 -0.71 -3.17 -16.45
N SER A 100 -1.22 -4.31 -15.98
CA SER A 100 -0.45 -5.56 -15.93
C SER A 100 0.01 -6.00 -17.31
N CYS A 101 -0.93 -6.11 -18.25
CA CYS A 101 -0.63 -6.53 -19.62
C CYS A 101 0.40 -5.59 -20.27
N GLY A 102 0.26 -4.27 -20.06
CA GLY A 102 1.22 -3.28 -20.55
C GLY A 102 2.62 -3.47 -19.96
N ALA A 103 2.72 -3.76 -18.66
CA ALA A 103 4.00 -4.02 -17.99
C ALA A 103 4.66 -5.33 -18.47
N GLU A 104 3.89 -6.41 -18.61
CA GLU A 104 4.37 -7.69 -19.16
C GLU A 104 4.82 -7.55 -20.62
N LEU A 105 4.06 -6.82 -21.43
CA LEU A 105 4.42 -6.54 -22.81
C LEU A 105 5.71 -5.73 -22.89
N ALA A 106 5.85 -4.68 -22.08
CA ALA A 106 7.07 -3.88 -21.99
C ALA A 106 8.27 -4.73 -21.54
N GLN A 107 8.07 -5.62 -20.57
CA GLN A 107 9.11 -6.53 -20.09
C GLN A 107 9.53 -7.53 -21.18
N ASN A 108 8.59 -8.17 -21.86
CA ASN A 108 8.87 -9.12 -22.94
C ASN A 108 9.58 -8.44 -24.12
N GLN A 109 9.13 -7.24 -24.52
CA GLN A 109 9.80 -6.45 -25.55
C GLN A 109 11.22 -6.03 -25.14
N THR A 110 11.42 -5.68 -23.87
CA THR A 110 12.74 -5.32 -23.34
C THR A 110 13.67 -6.54 -23.28
N ALA A 111 13.15 -7.70 -22.86
CA ALA A 111 13.90 -8.96 -22.81
C ALA A 111 14.33 -9.42 -24.20
N GLU A 112 13.43 -9.36 -25.18
CA GLU A 112 13.74 -9.72 -26.59
C GLU A 112 14.85 -8.83 -27.16
N ARG A 113 14.81 -7.52 -26.89
CA ARG A 113 15.88 -6.60 -27.33
C ARG A 113 17.21 -6.86 -26.63
N LEU A 114 17.17 -7.11 -25.34
CA LEU A 114 18.37 -7.46 -24.59
C LEU A 114 18.97 -8.77 -25.12
N GLN A 115 18.14 -9.72 -25.54
CA GLN A 115 18.58 -10.95 -26.18
C GLN A 115 19.20 -10.68 -27.56
N ARG A 116 18.63 -9.79 -28.37
CA ARG A 116 19.24 -9.34 -29.64
C ARG A 116 20.57 -8.61 -29.44
N ALA A 117 20.71 -7.82 -28.37
CA ALA A 117 21.96 -7.13 -28.04
C ALA A 117 23.01 -8.07 -27.42
N LYS A 118 22.62 -9.27 -26.94
CA LYS A 118 23.52 -10.21 -26.29
C LYS A 118 24.58 -10.76 -27.24
N GLU A 119 24.20 -11.12 -28.45
CA GLU A 119 25.13 -11.70 -29.45
C GLU A 119 26.31 -10.77 -29.79
N PRO A 120 26.10 -9.50 -30.17
CA PRO A 120 27.22 -8.58 -30.43
C PRO A 120 28.05 -8.30 -29.17
N LEU A 121 27.45 -8.26 -27.98
CA LEU A 121 28.18 -8.12 -26.71
C LEU A 121 29.07 -9.34 -26.42
N LEU A 122 28.60 -10.56 -26.71
CA LEU A 122 29.40 -11.78 -26.58
C LEU A 122 30.55 -11.83 -27.58
N ASN A 123 30.34 -11.36 -28.81
CA ASN A 123 31.40 -11.27 -29.83
C ASN A 123 32.48 -10.26 -29.44
N PHE A 124 32.08 -9.07 -28.98
CA PHE A 124 32.98 -8.07 -28.41
C PHE A 124 33.81 -8.65 -27.25
N GLN A 125 33.16 -9.38 -26.33
CA GLN A 125 33.84 -10.02 -25.20
C GLN A 125 34.88 -11.06 -25.67
N LYS A 126 34.53 -11.87 -26.67
CA LYS A 126 35.44 -12.88 -27.24
C LYS A 126 36.70 -12.20 -27.80
N LYS A 127 36.54 -11.09 -28.54
CA LYS A 127 37.68 -10.31 -29.07
C LYS A 127 38.56 -9.75 -27.95
N ILE A 128 38.00 -9.18 -26.87
CA ILE A 128 38.79 -8.74 -25.71
C ILE A 128 39.57 -9.90 -25.07
N LYS A 129 38.95 -11.08 -24.96
CA LYS A 129 39.62 -12.28 -24.44
C LYS A 129 40.80 -12.69 -25.33
N GLU A 130 40.65 -12.62 -26.65
CA GLU A 130 41.72 -12.89 -27.62
C GLU A 130 42.87 -11.88 -27.52
N ILE A 131 42.57 -10.59 -27.31
CA ILE A 131 43.60 -9.56 -27.02
C ILE A 131 44.35 -9.91 -25.73
N GLY A 132 43.61 -10.22 -24.65
CA GLY A 132 44.21 -10.59 -23.37
C GLY A 132 45.09 -11.84 -23.47
N GLN A 133 44.68 -12.84 -24.25
CA GLN A 133 45.49 -14.03 -24.54
C GLN A 133 46.74 -13.69 -25.35
N SER A 134 46.61 -12.86 -26.38
CA SER A 134 47.74 -12.42 -27.21
C SER A 134 48.76 -11.60 -26.39
N ALA A 135 48.28 -10.68 -25.56
CA ALA A 135 49.10 -9.92 -24.62
C ALA A 135 49.80 -10.83 -23.60
N LYS A 136 49.12 -11.89 -23.13
CA LYS A 136 49.74 -12.91 -22.27
C LYS A 136 50.86 -13.65 -22.99
N VAL A 137 50.68 -14.05 -24.25
CA VAL A 137 51.74 -14.71 -25.05
C VAL A 137 52.96 -13.79 -25.22
N VAL A 138 52.74 -12.51 -25.52
CA VAL A 138 53.81 -11.51 -25.60
C VAL A 138 54.49 -11.35 -24.24
N GLY A 139 53.72 -11.22 -23.17
CA GLY A 139 54.21 -11.13 -21.80
C GLY A 139 55.06 -12.33 -21.38
N ASP A 140 54.63 -13.55 -21.72
CA ASP A 140 55.38 -14.77 -21.44
C ASP A 140 56.67 -14.85 -22.28
N ARG A 141 56.65 -14.36 -23.53
CA ARG A 141 57.86 -14.26 -24.37
C ARG A 141 58.88 -13.29 -23.78
N VAL A 142 58.43 -12.11 -23.37
CA VAL A 142 59.26 -11.10 -22.70
C VAL A 142 59.83 -11.67 -21.40
N ARG A 143 58.99 -12.30 -20.58
CA ARG A 143 59.43 -12.97 -19.36
C ARG A 143 60.48 -14.05 -19.62
N LYS A 144 60.29 -14.89 -20.64
CA LYS A 144 61.25 -15.95 -21.00
C LYS A 144 62.59 -15.36 -21.45
N PHE A 145 62.57 -14.28 -22.23
CA PHE A 145 63.78 -13.55 -22.65
C PHE A 145 64.54 -12.98 -21.45
N PHE A 146 63.85 -12.28 -20.53
CA PHE A 146 64.48 -11.71 -19.35
C PHE A 146 65.01 -12.78 -18.39
N ARG A 147 64.33 -13.92 -18.23
CA ARG A 147 64.88 -15.06 -17.47
C ARG A 147 66.18 -15.56 -18.08
N SER A 148 66.26 -15.68 -19.40
CA SER A 148 67.48 -16.10 -20.10
C SER A 148 68.65 -15.14 -19.82
N ILE A 149 68.42 -13.83 -19.89
CA ILE A 149 69.43 -12.81 -19.56
C ILE A 149 69.87 -12.96 -18.10
N MET A 150 68.92 -13.04 -17.17
CA MET A 150 69.22 -13.20 -15.75
C MET A 150 70.04 -14.47 -15.46
N ASP A 151 69.75 -15.58 -16.14
CA ASP A 151 70.49 -16.83 -15.97
C ASP A 151 71.94 -16.70 -16.48
N SER A 152 72.16 -16.05 -17.63
CA SER A 152 73.51 -15.71 -18.11
C SER A 152 74.25 -14.80 -17.12
N THR A 153 73.60 -13.76 -16.59
CA THR A 153 74.24 -12.86 -15.60
C THR A 153 74.49 -13.57 -14.26
N ARG A 154 73.69 -14.57 -13.90
CA ARG A 154 73.91 -15.38 -12.69
C ARG A 154 75.25 -16.12 -12.73
N HIS A 155 75.73 -16.52 -13.91
CA HIS A 155 77.08 -17.07 -14.05
C HIS A 155 78.15 -16.05 -13.69
N VAL A 156 78.01 -14.80 -14.15
CA VAL A 156 78.92 -13.70 -13.80
C VAL A 156 78.92 -13.44 -12.29
N VAL A 157 77.74 -13.39 -11.66
CA VAL A 157 77.61 -13.24 -10.20
C VAL A 157 78.28 -14.39 -9.44
N ARG A 158 78.12 -15.64 -9.90
CA ARG A 158 78.82 -16.80 -9.30
C ARG A 158 80.34 -16.69 -9.45
N THR A 159 80.83 -16.29 -10.62
CA THR A 159 82.26 -16.08 -10.85
C THR A 159 82.81 -14.98 -9.96
N LEU A 160 82.12 -13.84 -9.85
CA LEU A 160 82.48 -12.75 -8.95
C LEU A 160 82.49 -13.19 -7.49
N ARG A 161 81.55 -14.04 -7.07
CA ARG A 161 81.53 -14.63 -5.72
C ARG A 161 82.75 -15.52 -5.49
N ASN A 162 83.11 -16.33 -6.47
CA ASN A 162 84.28 -17.20 -6.39
C ASN A 162 85.59 -16.39 -6.36
N VAL A 163 85.70 -15.33 -7.17
CA VAL A 163 86.83 -14.38 -7.14
C VAL A 163 86.92 -13.67 -5.79
N TRP A 164 85.78 -13.26 -5.21
CA TRP A 164 85.74 -12.65 -3.89
C TRP A 164 86.22 -13.61 -2.78
N LEU A 165 85.78 -14.88 -2.82
CA LEU A 165 86.25 -15.93 -1.90
C LEU A 165 87.74 -16.20 -2.06
N TRP A 166 88.23 -16.21 -3.31
CA TRP A 166 89.65 -16.39 -3.59
C TRP A 166 90.49 -15.23 -3.05
N LEU A 167 90.08 -13.97 -3.27
CA LEU A 167 90.76 -12.78 -2.74
C LEU A 167 90.79 -12.77 -1.20
N ALA A 168 89.69 -13.19 -0.56
CA ALA A 168 89.63 -13.32 0.89
C ALA A 168 90.67 -14.33 1.41
N LYS A 169 90.82 -15.46 0.71
CA LYS A 169 91.81 -16.49 1.03
C LYS A 169 93.23 -15.99 0.76
N ALA A 170 93.47 -15.32 -0.36
CA ALA A 170 94.77 -14.77 -0.74
C ALA A 170 95.27 -13.71 0.26
N GLY A 171 94.40 -12.80 0.71
CA GLY A 171 94.75 -11.82 1.75
C GLY A 171 95.12 -12.46 3.08
N ASN A 172 94.39 -13.50 3.50
CA ASN A 172 94.68 -14.24 4.73
C ASN A 172 95.98 -15.04 4.63
N VAL A 173 96.27 -15.65 3.47
CA VAL A 173 97.51 -16.38 3.22
C VAL A 173 98.71 -15.44 3.18
N CYS A 174 98.59 -14.25 2.55
CA CYS A 174 99.65 -13.23 2.53
C CYS A 174 100.12 -12.86 3.94
N ASN A 175 99.17 -12.57 4.83
CA ASN A 175 99.47 -12.23 6.23
C ASN A 175 100.05 -13.41 7.04
N ARG A 176 99.76 -14.65 6.65
CA ARG A 176 100.20 -15.86 7.37
C ARG A 176 101.59 -16.31 6.97
N GLU A 177 101.92 -16.28 5.67
CA GLU A 177 103.17 -16.80 5.13
C GLU A 177 104.32 -15.79 5.17
N LEU A 178 104.07 -14.49 4.96
CA LEU A 178 105.15 -13.49 4.85
C LEU A 178 105.70 -12.99 6.20
N GLY A 179 105.00 -13.19 7.32
CA GLY A 179 105.42 -12.65 8.62
C GLY A 179 105.71 -11.14 8.58
N SER A 180 106.49 -10.58 9.52
CA SER A 180 107.03 -9.22 9.34
C SER A 180 108.33 -9.31 8.52
N PRO A 181 108.38 -8.85 7.26
CA PRO A 181 109.57 -8.98 6.41
C PRO A 181 110.78 -8.24 6.98
N GLN A 182 110.53 -7.19 7.77
CA GLN A 182 111.54 -6.51 8.56
C GLN A 182 112.30 -7.47 9.49
N GLY A 183 111.60 -8.38 10.18
CA GLY A 183 112.21 -9.30 11.14
C GLY A 183 113.09 -10.37 10.50
N SER A 184 112.77 -10.81 9.28
CA SER A 184 113.62 -11.74 8.53
C SER A 184 114.84 -11.05 7.93
N CYS A 185 114.70 -9.82 7.42
CA CYS A 185 115.82 -9.03 6.92
C CYS A 185 116.85 -8.71 8.03
N MET A 186 116.36 -8.28 9.22
CA MET A 186 117.23 -8.00 10.36
C MET A 186 118.05 -9.24 10.78
N ARG A 187 117.40 -10.40 10.87
CA ARG A 187 118.09 -11.67 11.20
C ARG A 187 119.14 -12.07 10.17
N TYR A 188 118.92 -11.81 8.89
CA TYR A 188 119.90 -12.14 7.85
C TYR A 188 121.15 -11.27 7.98
N MET A 189 120.98 -9.96 8.25
CA MET A 189 122.11 -9.04 8.47
C MET A 189 122.91 -9.41 9.72
N ASP A 190 122.25 -9.82 10.80
CA ASP A 190 122.93 -10.35 11.99
C ASP A 190 123.75 -11.60 11.64
N LYS A 191 123.16 -12.54 10.91
CA LYS A 191 123.83 -13.79 10.51
C LYS A 191 125.00 -13.57 9.55
N ALA A 192 124.93 -12.55 8.70
CA ALA A 192 126.01 -12.15 7.80
C ALA A 192 127.18 -11.52 8.58
N LYS A 193 126.87 -10.68 9.58
CA LYS A 193 127.86 -10.11 10.51
C LYS A 193 128.56 -11.22 11.32
N ASP A 194 127.81 -12.16 11.88
CA ASP A 194 128.37 -13.30 12.65
C ASP A 194 129.18 -14.25 11.77
N SER A 195 128.82 -14.40 10.49
CA SER A 195 129.62 -15.18 9.52
C SER A 195 130.91 -14.47 9.14
N CYS A 196 130.88 -13.13 9.02
CA CYS A 196 132.06 -12.32 8.76
C CYS A 196 133.06 -12.37 9.92
N GLU A 197 132.58 -12.23 11.17
CA GLU A 197 133.42 -12.33 12.38
C GLU A 197 134.12 -13.70 12.47
N ARG A 198 133.43 -14.78 12.08
CA ARG A 198 134.01 -16.12 12.04
C ARG A 198 135.05 -16.32 10.94
N ALA A 199 134.90 -15.63 9.80
CA ALA A 199 135.83 -15.76 8.67
C ALA A 199 137.11 -14.90 8.83
N LEU A 200 137.03 -13.78 9.55
CA LEU A 200 138.13 -12.81 9.73
C LEU A 200 138.36 -12.49 11.22
N PRO A 201 138.89 -13.43 12.03
CA PRO A 201 139.00 -13.26 13.48
C PRO A 201 139.98 -12.15 13.91
N LEU A 202 141.03 -11.87 13.11
CA LEU A 202 142.03 -10.82 13.40
C LEU A 202 141.57 -9.40 13.04
N LEU A 203 140.52 -9.24 12.22
CA LEU A 203 140.02 -7.95 11.70
C LEU A 203 138.51 -7.78 11.95
N PHE A 204 138.01 -8.30 13.08
CA PHE A 204 136.58 -8.39 13.38
C PHE A 204 135.84 -7.03 13.35
N HIS A 205 136.52 -5.92 13.65
CA HIS A 205 135.93 -4.58 13.64
C HIS A 205 135.34 -4.18 12.27
N ILE A 206 135.90 -4.67 11.16
CA ILE A 206 135.41 -4.34 9.81
C ILE A 206 134.01 -4.94 9.55
N CYS A 207 133.67 -6.06 10.22
CA CYS A 207 132.39 -6.74 10.05
C CYS A 207 131.19 -5.96 10.60
N TYR A 208 131.40 -4.93 11.43
CA TYR A 208 130.32 -4.07 11.93
C TYR A 208 129.69 -3.19 10.85
N VAL A 209 130.37 -2.94 9.73
CA VAL A 209 129.78 -2.21 8.58
C VAL A 209 128.52 -2.92 8.04
N VAL A 210 128.44 -4.25 8.17
CA VAL A 210 127.27 -5.05 7.76
C VAL A 210 126.01 -4.64 8.55
N LEU A 211 126.16 -4.24 9.81
CA LEU A 211 125.05 -3.77 10.65
C LEU A 211 124.50 -2.42 10.19
N SER A 212 125.31 -1.55 9.58
CA SER A 212 124.85 -0.26 9.04
C SER A 212 123.82 -0.43 7.91
N PHE A 213 123.88 -1.55 7.19
CA PHE A 213 122.89 -1.91 6.16
C PHE A 213 121.53 -2.34 6.73
N LYS A 214 121.38 -2.52 8.05
CA LYS A 214 120.07 -2.83 8.67
C LYS A 214 119.02 -1.74 8.44
N VAL A 215 119.42 -0.49 8.18
CA VAL A 215 118.48 0.60 7.86
C VAL A 215 117.65 0.29 6.61
N LEU A 216 118.22 -0.43 5.63
CA LEU A 216 117.50 -0.87 4.44
C LEU A 216 116.37 -1.86 4.77
N CYS A 217 116.47 -2.62 5.87
CA CYS A 217 115.42 -3.53 6.31
C CYS A 217 114.14 -2.80 6.76
N GLY A 218 114.23 -1.53 7.16
CA GLY A 218 113.05 -0.70 7.48
C GLY A 218 112.19 -0.39 6.25
N VAL A 219 112.82 -0.26 5.07
CA VAL A 219 112.14 0.02 3.79
C VAL A 219 111.37 -1.20 3.27
N VAL A 220 111.78 -2.41 3.66
CA VAL A 220 111.10 -3.65 3.22
C VAL A 220 109.71 -3.79 3.85
N ASN A 221 109.49 -3.25 5.04
CA ASN A 221 108.20 -3.35 5.74
C ASN A 221 107.08 -2.54 5.03
N THR A 222 107.40 -1.35 4.54
CA THR A 222 106.44 -0.48 3.83
C THR A 222 106.05 -1.07 2.48
N ILE A 223 107.00 -1.66 1.76
CA ILE A 223 106.74 -2.33 0.48
C ILE A 223 105.82 -3.54 0.70
N ALA A 224 106.10 -4.40 1.69
CA ALA A 224 105.31 -5.60 1.92
C ALA A 224 103.90 -5.33 2.49
N ALA A 225 103.74 -4.35 3.37
CA ALA A 225 102.42 -3.94 3.88
C ALA A 225 101.51 -3.48 2.74
N THR A 226 102.07 -2.86 1.70
CA THR A 226 101.34 -2.45 0.50
C THR A 226 100.82 -3.66 -0.28
N PHE A 227 101.66 -4.68 -0.49
CA PHE A 227 101.26 -5.88 -1.23
C PHE A 227 100.15 -6.70 -0.55
N CYS A 228 100.20 -6.89 0.79
CA CYS A 228 99.15 -7.64 1.49
C CYS A 228 97.84 -6.84 1.69
N SER A 229 97.85 -5.52 1.50
CA SER A 229 96.65 -4.68 1.59
C SER A 229 95.83 -4.66 0.29
N ILE A 230 96.47 -4.91 -0.87
CA ILE A 230 95.83 -4.89 -2.18
C ILE A 230 94.67 -5.91 -2.28
N PRO A 231 94.83 -7.20 -1.90
CA PRO A 231 93.71 -8.15 -1.97
C PRO A 231 92.50 -7.72 -1.15
N ARG A 232 92.71 -7.12 0.03
CA ARG A 232 91.64 -6.66 0.92
C ARG A 232 90.94 -5.41 0.39
N TYR A 233 91.69 -4.49 -0.21
CA TYR A 233 91.14 -3.33 -0.91
C TYR A 233 90.29 -3.74 -2.11
N VAL A 234 90.83 -4.60 -2.98
CA VAL A 234 90.13 -5.12 -4.17
C VAL A 234 88.88 -5.93 -3.77
N GLN A 235 88.97 -6.73 -2.70
CA GLN A 235 87.82 -7.47 -2.17
C GLN A 235 86.66 -6.55 -1.77
N ASN A 236 86.95 -5.47 -1.03
CA ASN A 236 85.95 -4.50 -0.61
C ASN A 236 85.36 -3.73 -1.79
N PHE A 237 86.21 -3.38 -2.77
CA PHE A 237 85.79 -2.73 -4.01
C PHE A 237 84.82 -3.62 -4.81
N VAL A 238 85.16 -4.90 -5.03
CA VAL A 238 84.30 -5.84 -5.78
C VAL A 238 82.97 -6.06 -5.07
N ARG A 239 82.94 -6.18 -3.73
CA ARG A 239 81.69 -6.39 -2.98
C ARG A 239 80.76 -5.17 -3.04
N ARG A 240 81.29 -3.97 -2.75
CA ARG A 240 80.47 -2.74 -2.67
C ARG A 240 80.08 -2.21 -4.04
N ASN A 241 81.00 -2.20 -5.01
CA ASN A 241 80.78 -1.52 -6.28
C ASN A 241 80.29 -2.45 -7.40
N VAL A 242 80.43 -3.77 -7.26
CA VAL A 242 80.08 -4.71 -8.34
C VAL A 242 79.02 -5.72 -7.92
N ALA A 243 79.28 -6.53 -6.89
CA ALA A 243 78.42 -7.67 -6.56
C ALA A 243 77.05 -7.27 -5.98
N ALA A 244 77.01 -6.36 -5.00
CA ALA A 244 75.76 -5.95 -4.36
C ALA A 244 74.84 -5.14 -5.30
N PRO A 245 75.34 -4.13 -6.05
CA PRO A 245 74.51 -3.37 -6.99
C PRO A 245 73.98 -4.26 -8.12
N LEU A 246 74.80 -5.19 -8.63
CA LEU A 246 74.38 -6.12 -9.69
C LEU A 246 73.27 -7.08 -9.20
N SER A 247 73.37 -7.59 -7.96
CA SER A 247 72.32 -8.44 -7.40
C SER A 247 71.01 -7.68 -7.16
N ASP A 248 71.08 -6.43 -6.68
CA ASP A 248 69.89 -5.62 -6.42
C ASP A 248 69.21 -5.24 -7.75
N ALA A 249 69.99 -4.83 -8.75
CA ALA A 249 69.49 -4.54 -10.09
C ALA A 249 68.80 -5.76 -10.73
N LEU A 250 69.38 -6.95 -10.62
CA LEU A 250 68.77 -8.18 -11.14
C LEU A 250 67.45 -8.54 -10.45
N ASN A 251 67.34 -8.30 -9.13
CA ASN A 251 66.11 -8.56 -8.39
C ASN A 251 65.02 -7.54 -8.69
N ARG A 252 65.36 -6.26 -8.86
CA ARG A 252 64.41 -5.21 -9.28
C ARG A 252 63.86 -5.50 -10.67
N VAL A 253 64.74 -5.85 -11.61
CA VAL A 253 64.34 -6.27 -12.96
C VAL A 253 63.41 -7.49 -12.89
N ARG A 254 63.71 -8.50 -12.07
CA ARG A 254 62.83 -9.67 -11.91
C ARG A 254 61.43 -9.29 -11.42
N ALA A 255 61.33 -8.41 -10.43
CA ALA A 255 60.04 -8.02 -9.84
C ALA A 255 59.13 -7.31 -10.84
N GLU A 256 59.70 -6.51 -11.75
CA GLU A 256 58.94 -5.78 -12.76
C GLU A 256 58.25 -6.69 -13.81
N PHE A 257 58.76 -7.92 -14.01
CA PHE A 257 58.29 -8.83 -15.07
C PHE A 257 57.44 -10.02 -14.56
N GLU A 258 57.07 -10.03 -13.28
CA GLU A 258 56.16 -11.02 -12.68
C GLU A 258 54.71 -10.50 -12.59
N PHE A 259 54.00 -10.47 -13.72
CA PHE A 259 52.56 -10.13 -13.77
C PHE A 259 51.66 -11.34 -14.12
N ASN A 260 50.50 -11.47 -13.46
CA ASN A 260 49.50 -12.49 -13.79
C ASN A 260 48.25 -11.81 -14.38
N ILE A 261 47.95 -12.06 -15.66
CA ILE A 261 46.76 -11.51 -16.32
C ILE A 261 45.62 -12.50 -16.17
N THR A 262 44.60 -12.14 -15.39
CA THR A 262 43.33 -12.87 -15.28
C THR A 262 42.19 -12.02 -15.84
N VAL A 263 41.44 -12.57 -16.79
CA VAL A 263 40.26 -11.93 -17.38
C VAL A 263 39.03 -12.68 -16.87
N VAL A 264 38.25 -12.05 -15.97
CA VAL A 264 37.03 -12.61 -15.39
C VAL A 264 35.85 -11.68 -15.70
N HIS A 265 34.75 -12.23 -16.19
CA HIS A 265 33.52 -11.48 -16.46
C HIS A 265 32.30 -12.27 -16.02
N HIS A 266 31.35 -11.56 -15.41
CA HIS A 266 30.03 -12.09 -15.03
C HIS A 266 28.95 -11.24 -15.69
N PHE A 267 28.20 -11.83 -16.63
CA PHE A 267 26.97 -11.25 -17.16
C PHE A 267 25.79 -12.06 -16.63
N ASN A 268 25.29 -11.69 -15.46
CA ASN A 268 24.01 -12.18 -14.94
C ASN A 268 22.96 -11.10 -15.18
N VAL A 269 22.13 -11.29 -16.19
CA VAL A 269 20.89 -10.53 -16.34
C VAL A 269 19.75 -11.43 -15.91
N SER A 270 19.24 -11.18 -14.71
CA SER A 270 18.02 -11.81 -14.19
C SER A 270 16.90 -10.77 -14.19
N LEU A 271 15.88 -10.98 -15.02
CA LEU A 271 14.62 -10.25 -14.99
C LEU A 271 13.62 -11.09 -14.19
N SER A 272 13.74 -11.07 -12.86
CA SER A 272 12.87 -11.87 -11.98
C SER A 272 11.94 -10.95 -11.19
N ALA A 273 10.69 -10.85 -11.62
CA ALA A 273 9.61 -10.28 -10.82
C ALA A 273 9.02 -11.37 -9.92
N SER A 274 8.74 -11.06 -8.65
CA SER A 274 8.24 -12.02 -7.66
C SER A 274 6.77 -12.43 -7.86
N LYS A 275 6.01 -11.62 -8.59
CA LYS A 275 4.64 -11.89 -9.03
C LYS A 275 4.39 -11.20 -10.37
N SER A 276 3.56 -11.80 -11.21
CA SER A 276 3.03 -11.10 -12.39
C SER A 276 1.97 -10.09 -11.93
N LEU A 277 1.87 -8.95 -12.60
CA LEU A 277 0.81 -7.97 -12.31
C LEU A 277 -0.59 -8.57 -12.64
N GLY A 278 -0.65 -9.66 -13.42
CA GLY A 278 -1.88 -10.32 -13.83
C GLY A 278 -2.46 -11.12 -12.66
N GLU A 279 -1.60 -11.80 -11.92
CA GLU A 279 -1.95 -12.44 -10.64
C GLU A 279 -2.48 -11.42 -9.62
N VAL A 280 -1.96 -10.19 -9.61
CA VAL A 280 -2.47 -9.12 -8.72
C VAL A 280 -3.91 -8.72 -9.10
N SER A 281 -4.24 -8.65 -10.38
CA SER A 281 -5.61 -8.35 -10.83
C SER A 281 -6.61 -9.48 -10.51
N ALA A 282 -6.15 -10.73 -10.58
CA ALA A 282 -6.94 -11.91 -10.21
C ALA A 282 -7.18 -11.96 -8.68
N ASP A 283 -6.12 -11.73 -7.88
CA ASP A 283 -6.21 -11.63 -6.42
C ASP A 283 -7.20 -10.53 -6.00
N MET A 284 -7.21 -9.39 -6.71
CA MET A 284 -8.18 -8.31 -6.46
C MET A 284 -9.62 -8.76 -6.75
N MET A 285 -9.91 -9.37 -7.89
CA MET A 285 -11.28 -9.78 -8.25
C MET A 285 -11.80 -10.91 -7.34
N GLU A 286 -10.91 -11.82 -6.92
CA GLU A 286 -11.24 -12.84 -5.93
C GLU A 286 -11.61 -12.20 -4.59
N ALA A 287 -10.84 -11.20 -4.13
CA ALA A 287 -11.17 -10.46 -2.92
C ALA A 287 -12.52 -9.72 -3.04
N VAL A 288 -12.86 -9.18 -4.21
CA VAL A 288 -14.19 -8.59 -4.46
C VAL A 288 -15.29 -9.61 -4.27
N ASN A 289 -15.18 -10.76 -4.95
CA ASN A 289 -16.20 -11.80 -4.89
C ASN A 289 -16.41 -12.31 -3.46
N GLN A 290 -15.33 -12.52 -2.71
CA GLN A 290 -15.40 -12.90 -1.29
C GLN A 290 -16.10 -11.85 -0.42
N HIS A 291 -15.85 -10.56 -0.66
CA HIS A 291 -16.50 -9.48 0.10
C HIS A 291 -17.95 -9.21 -0.33
N MET A 292 -18.33 -9.58 -1.56
CA MET A 292 -19.68 -9.39 -2.11
C MET A 292 -20.61 -10.57 -1.81
N GLU A 293 -20.06 -11.74 -1.49
CA GLU A 293 -20.80 -12.93 -1.08
C GLU A 293 -21.79 -12.71 0.08
N PRO A 294 -21.45 -12.03 1.19
CA PRO A 294 -22.41 -11.78 2.27
C PRO A 294 -23.59 -10.93 1.83
N TYR A 295 -23.38 -10.00 0.89
CA TYR A 295 -24.47 -9.18 0.36
C TYR A 295 -25.41 -10.03 -0.50
N HIS A 296 -24.88 -10.87 -1.40
CA HIS A 296 -25.69 -11.77 -2.23
C HIS A 296 -26.56 -12.69 -1.36
N ARG A 297 -25.93 -13.34 -0.36
CA ARG A 297 -26.67 -14.14 0.62
C ARG A 297 -27.72 -13.30 1.37
N THR A 298 -27.43 -12.04 1.70
CA THR A 298 -28.40 -11.17 2.38
C THR A 298 -29.64 -10.87 1.51
N LEU A 299 -29.50 -10.69 0.20
CA LEU A 299 -30.65 -10.54 -0.70
C LEU A 299 -31.45 -11.83 -0.85
N GLU A 300 -30.78 -12.98 -0.94
CA GLU A 300 -31.46 -14.29 -0.94
C GLU A 300 -32.23 -14.50 0.36
N LEU A 301 -31.62 -14.15 1.51
CA LEU A 301 -32.30 -14.15 2.80
C LEU A 301 -33.45 -13.14 2.87
N PHE A 302 -33.40 -12.04 2.12
CA PHE A 302 -34.47 -11.04 2.11
C PHE A 302 -35.82 -11.64 1.66
N SER A 303 -35.82 -12.70 0.84
CA SER A 303 -37.02 -13.47 0.46
C SER A 303 -37.67 -14.19 1.63
N TYR A 304 -36.88 -14.81 2.49
CA TYR A 304 -37.38 -15.45 3.71
C TYR A 304 -37.75 -14.41 4.77
N ILE A 305 -36.99 -13.31 4.83
CA ILE A 305 -37.24 -12.19 5.73
C ILE A 305 -38.51 -11.44 5.33
N SER A 306 -38.92 -11.39 4.07
CA SER A 306 -40.13 -10.65 3.66
C SER A 306 -41.39 -11.25 4.27
N PHE A 307 -41.50 -12.58 4.36
CA PHE A 307 -42.59 -13.25 5.07
C PHE A 307 -42.55 -12.94 6.58
N LEU A 308 -41.36 -13.02 7.20
CA LEU A 308 -41.17 -12.65 8.60
C LEU A 308 -41.48 -11.16 8.86
N ALA A 309 -41.20 -10.28 7.91
CA ALA A 309 -41.51 -8.85 7.97
C ALA A 309 -43.02 -8.61 7.94
N ILE A 310 -43.77 -9.35 7.11
CA ILE A 310 -45.24 -9.30 7.13
C ILE A 310 -45.78 -9.75 8.50
N LEU A 311 -45.28 -10.86 9.04
CA LEU A 311 -45.66 -11.32 10.38
C LEU A 311 -45.31 -10.30 11.46
N PHE A 312 -44.15 -9.66 11.36
CA PHE A 312 -43.71 -8.61 12.26
C PHE A 312 -44.60 -7.36 12.18
N LEU A 313 -45.02 -6.94 10.99
CA LEU A 313 -45.98 -5.86 10.79
C LEU A 313 -47.34 -6.20 11.40
N CYS A 314 -47.82 -7.43 11.22
CA CYS A 314 -49.04 -7.94 11.85
C CYS A 314 -48.91 -7.95 13.38
N TYR A 315 -47.78 -8.39 13.93
CA TYR A 315 -47.50 -8.33 15.37
C TYR A 315 -47.56 -6.90 15.90
N HIS A 316 -46.94 -5.94 15.19
CA HIS A 316 -47.00 -4.52 15.54
C HIS A 316 -48.43 -3.97 15.49
N ALA A 317 -49.21 -4.35 14.48
CA ALA A 317 -50.63 -3.98 14.40
C ALA A 317 -51.43 -4.54 15.58
N VAL A 318 -51.28 -5.82 15.92
CA VAL A 318 -51.94 -6.45 17.07
C VAL A 318 -51.49 -5.80 18.39
N ARG A 319 -50.20 -5.46 18.53
CA ARG A 319 -49.68 -4.77 19.71
C ARG A 319 -50.21 -3.34 19.83
N TYR A 320 -50.34 -2.62 18.72
CA TYR A 320 -50.97 -1.29 18.69
C TYR A 320 -52.44 -1.41 19.08
N TRP A 321 -53.18 -2.36 18.50
CA TRP A 321 -54.57 -2.61 18.83
C TRP A 321 -54.77 -2.96 20.31
N ARG A 322 -53.94 -3.85 20.89
CA ARG A 322 -54.00 -4.17 22.32
C ARG A 322 -53.73 -2.95 23.20
N ARG A 323 -52.70 -2.16 22.90
CA ARG A 323 -52.42 -0.91 23.63
C ARG A 323 -53.54 0.11 23.49
N TYR A 324 -54.15 0.20 22.31
CA TYR A 324 -55.30 1.08 22.06
C TYR A 324 -56.50 0.77 22.96
N LEU A 325 -56.68 -0.51 23.33
CA LEU A 325 -57.75 -0.98 24.20
C LEU A 325 -57.42 -0.88 25.69
N GLN A 326 -56.15 -0.96 26.07
CA GLN A 326 -55.71 -1.05 27.47
C GLN A 326 -55.24 0.28 28.07
N ASP A 327 -54.71 1.19 27.24
CA ASP A 327 -54.09 2.43 27.70
C ASP A 327 -54.76 3.65 27.07
N ASP A 328 -55.50 4.40 27.89
CA ASP A 328 -56.22 5.61 27.45
C ASP A 328 -55.27 6.78 27.12
N THR A 329 -54.03 6.76 27.61
CA THR A 329 -53.02 7.80 27.36
C THR A 329 -52.28 7.58 26.04
N PHE A 330 -52.26 6.35 25.53
CA PHE A 330 -51.46 5.95 24.37
C PHE A 330 -51.98 6.55 23.06
N ASP A 331 -51.23 7.44 22.41
CA ASP A 331 -51.64 8.08 21.13
C ASP A 331 -52.98 8.85 21.21
N ASN A 332 -53.33 9.32 22.42
CA ASN A 332 -54.55 10.09 22.69
C ASN A 332 -54.26 11.59 22.75
N VAL A 333 -53.88 12.17 21.61
CA VAL A 333 -53.51 13.60 21.50
C VAL A 333 -54.37 14.35 20.48
N TYR A 334 -55.42 13.72 19.95
CA TYR A 334 -56.17 14.25 18.83
C TYR A 334 -57.50 14.88 19.25
N ILE A 335 -57.76 16.10 18.76
CA ILE A 335 -59.05 16.78 18.95
C ILE A 335 -59.97 16.40 17.79
N THR A 336 -60.91 15.48 18.04
CA THR A 336 -61.87 14.99 17.05
C THR A 336 -63.15 15.81 17.04
N ARG A 337 -63.99 15.62 16.00
CA ARG A 337 -65.36 16.18 15.99
C ARG A 337 -66.17 15.74 17.21
N ARG A 338 -66.04 14.48 17.64
CA ARG A 338 -66.68 13.95 18.86
C ARG A 338 -66.19 14.63 20.14
N PHE A 339 -64.90 15.00 20.20
CA PHE A 339 -64.36 15.78 21.32
C PHE A 339 -64.99 17.17 21.38
N VAL A 340 -65.11 17.85 20.22
CA VAL A 340 -65.75 19.17 20.13
C VAL A 340 -67.22 19.09 20.54
N GLU A 341 -67.95 18.08 20.07
CA GLU A 341 -69.35 17.85 20.44
C GLU A 341 -69.53 17.53 21.94
N LEU A 342 -68.58 16.82 22.55
CA LEU A 342 -68.57 16.59 24.00
C LEU A 342 -68.37 17.91 24.77
N ASP A 343 -67.45 18.76 24.32
CA ASP A 343 -67.16 20.05 24.97
C ASP A 343 -68.33 21.03 24.83
N LEU A 344 -69.01 21.05 23.67
CA LEU A 344 -70.23 21.83 23.44
C LEU A 344 -71.36 21.39 24.37
N ARG A 345 -71.59 20.08 24.53
CA ARG A 345 -72.58 19.56 25.50
C ARG A 345 -72.25 19.93 26.94
N CYS A 346 -70.96 19.94 27.31
CA CYS A 346 -70.55 20.46 28.61
C CYS A 346 -70.88 21.95 28.77
N ALA A 347 -70.66 22.76 27.72
CA ALA A 347 -71.00 24.18 27.74
C ALA A 347 -72.51 24.42 27.94
N GLU A 348 -73.35 23.70 27.20
CA GLU A 348 -74.82 23.76 27.32
C GLU A 348 -75.31 23.39 28.72
N GLN A 349 -74.62 22.45 29.38
CA GLN A 349 -74.93 22.00 30.74
C GLN A 349 -74.30 22.87 31.84
N GLY A 350 -73.66 23.99 31.50
CA GLY A 350 -72.97 24.86 32.46
C GLY A 350 -71.74 24.23 33.12
N ARG A 351 -71.18 23.16 32.53
CA ARG A 351 -69.96 22.49 33.00
C ARG A 351 -68.70 23.17 32.42
N PRO A 352 -67.53 23.08 33.10
CA PRO A 352 -66.31 23.71 32.62
C PRO A 352 -65.87 23.17 31.26
N THR A 353 -65.61 24.08 30.33
CA THR A 353 -65.17 23.79 28.96
C THR A 353 -63.65 23.76 28.84
N VAL A 354 -63.15 23.01 27.86
CA VAL A 354 -61.72 22.87 27.57
C VAL A 354 -61.31 23.72 26.36
N LEU A 355 -62.18 23.96 25.39
CA LEU A 355 -61.87 24.79 24.23
C LEU A 355 -62.15 26.29 24.54
N PRO A 356 -61.34 27.23 24.01
CA PRO A 356 -60.23 27.06 23.07
C PRO A 356 -58.91 26.57 23.70
N LEU A 357 -58.07 25.93 22.89
CA LEU A 357 -56.72 25.52 23.31
C LEU A 357 -55.75 26.70 23.37
N SER A 358 -54.95 26.75 24.43
CA SER A 358 -53.85 27.71 24.58
C SER A 358 -52.74 27.49 23.54
N ALA A 359 -51.91 28.50 23.29
CA ALA A 359 -50.82 28.42 22.32
C ALA A 359 -49.84 27.25 22.60
N LEU A 360 -49.57 26.96 23.88
CA LEU A 360 -48.72 25.84 24.28
C LEU A 360 -49.40 24.48 24.04
N GLU A 361 -50.70 24.38 24.35
CA GLU A 361 -51.50 23.17 24.15
C GLU A 361 -51.68 22.84 22.66
N ARG A 362 -51.82 23.84 21.78
CA ARG A 362 -51.87 23.63 20.32
C ARG A 362 -50.62 22.94 19.75
N GLY A 363 -49.48 23.01 20.46
CA GLY A 363 -48.27 22.27 20.10
C GLY A 363 -48.32 20.78 20.45
N ARG A 364 -49.19 20.38 21.39
CA ARG A 364 -49.35 19.00 21.88
C ARG A 364 -50.61 18.33 21.35
N TYR A 365 -51.74 19.03 21.33
CA TYR A 365 -53.04 18.53 20.89
C TYR A 365 -53.35 19.02 19.47
N ILE A 366 -53.65 18.10 18.57
CA ILE A 366 -53.78 18.39 17.14
C ILE A 366 -55.09 17.83 16.54
N PRO A 367 -55.69 18.47 15.55
CA PRO A 367 -56.77 17.85 14.77
C PRO A 367 -56.23 16.65 13.97
N PRO A 368 -56.96 15.54 13.83
CA PRO A 368 -56.52 14.38 13.03
C PRO A 368 -56.17 14.75 11.58
N GLY A 369 -56.98 15.61 10.95
CA GLY A 369 -56.83 16.05 9.57
C GLY A 369 -55.97 17.31 9.38
N ALA A 370 -55.28 17.78 10.41
CA ALA A 370 -54.44 18.96 10.30
C ALA A 370 -53.22 18.71 9.41
N LEU A 371 -52.95 19.61 8.47
CA LEU A 371 -51.75 19.54 7.62
C LEU A 371 -50.47 19.98 8.36
N TRP A 372 -50.57 20.56 9.55
CA TRP A 372 -49.39 20.91 10.34
C TRP A 372 -48.96 19.76 11.26
N LEU A 373 -47.64 19.68 11.49
CA LEU A 373 -47.00 18.67 12.34
C LEU A 373 -46.91 19.16 13.79
N SER A 374 -47.21 18.28 14.75
CA SER A 374 -46.94 18.47 16.17
C SER A 374 -45.43 18.64 16.43
N LYS A 375 -45.04 19.25 17.57
CA LYS A 375 -43.62 19.38 17.96
C LYS A 375 -42.88 18.03 17.94
N ARG A 376 -43.55 16.95 18.36
CA ARG A 376 -43.00 15.59 18.36
C ARG A 376 -42.82 15.04 16.94
N GLU A 377 -43.85 15.21 16.11
CA GLU A 377 -43.83 14.76 14.71
C GLU A 377 -42.78 15.54 13.91
N ARG A 378 -42.63 16.85 14.12
CA ARG A 378 -41.63 17.70 13.46
C ARG A 378 -40.20 17.28 13.79
N ARG A 379 -39.91 16.98 15.06
CA ARG A 379 -38.58 16.46 15.46
C ARG A 379 -38.29 15.12 14.79
N GLN A 380 -39.28 14.22 14.75
CA GLN A 380 -39.14 12.91 14.13
C GLN A 380 -39.00 13.00 12.60
N TYR A 381 -39.75 13.89 11.95
CA TYR A 381 -39.63 14.23 10.54
C TYR A 381 -38.22 14.73 10.21
N GLY A 382 -37.69 15.70 10.99
CA GLY A 382 -36.34 16.24 10.77
C GLY A 382 -35.25 15.17 10.88
N LEU A 383 -35.29 14.32 11.91
CA LEU A 383 -34.36 13.20 12.06
C LEU A 383 -34.44 12.21 10.90
N GLN A 384 -35.64 11.93 10.40
CA GLN A 384 -35.85 11.01 9.28
C GLN A 384 -35.36 11.60 7.95
N LEU A 385 -35.65 12.88 7.70
CA LEU A 385 -35.20 13.58 6.49
C LEU A 385 -33.68 13.72 6.46
N PHE A 386 -33.05 14.01 7.60
CA PHE A 386 -31.59 14.05 7.72
C PHE A 386 -30.97 12.68 7.43
N GLY A 387 -31.53 11.62 8.01
CA GLY A 387 -31.09 10.24 7.72
C GLY A 387 -31.21 9.89 6.24
N PHE A 388 -32.33 10.22 5.61
CA PHE A 388 -32.54 10.03 4.17
C PHE A 388 -31.50 10.80 3.34
N LEU A 389 -31.30 12.10 3.61
CA LEU A 389 -30.37 12.93 2.84
C LEU A 389 -28.93 12.39 2.91
N ARG A 390 -28.50 11.92 4.08
CA ARG A 390 -27.18 11.29 4.26
C ARG A 390 -27.01 10.03 3.39
N HIS A 391 -28.02 9.16 3.37
CA HIS A 391 -27.96 7.93 2.57
C HIS A 391 -28.15 8.18 1.07
N MET A 392 -28.92 9.20 0.69
CA MET A 392 -29.00 9.66 -0.70
C MET A 392 -27.66 10.17 -1.19
N LEU A 393 -26.97 10.98 -0.38
CA LEU A 393 -25.65 11.49 -0.73
C LEU A 393 -24.65 10.34 -0.95
N LEU A 394 -24.65 9.34 -0.06
CA LEU A 394 -23.80 8.16 -0.22
C LEU A 394 -24.14 7.38 -1.51
N GLY A 395 -25.42 7.03 -1.72
CA GLY A 395 -25.83 6.27 -2.90
C GLY A 395 -25.55 7.01 -4.21
N LEU A 396 -25.86 8.30 -4.25
CA LEU A 396 -25.56 9.15 -5.40
C LEU A 396 -24.05 9.24 -5.66
N SER A 397 -23.22 9.33 -4.61
CA SER A 397 -21.77 9.38 -4.78
C SER A 397 -21.20 8.10 -5.40
N ILE A 398 -21.73 6.93 -5.04
CA ILE A 398 -21.30 5.64 -5.62
C ILE A 398 -21.74 5.54 -7.09
N ILE A 399 -22.99 5.92 -7.39
CA ILE A 399 -23.50 5.91 -8.78
C ILE A 399 -22.71 6.87 -9.66
N LEU A 400 -22.42 8.09 -9.17
CA LEU A 400 -21.59 9.06 -9.89
C LEU A 400 -20.17 8.55 -10.08
N ALA A 401 -19.59 7.90 -9.06
CA ALA A 401 -18.27 7.28 -9.18
C ALA A 401 -18.26 6.21 -10.28
N ASP A 402 -19.26 5.34 -10.31
CA ASP A 402 -19.34 4.28 -11.32
C ASP A 402 -19.44 4.84 -12.74
N TYR A 403 -20.36 5.80 -12.98
CA TYR A 403 -20.43 6.50 -14.26
C TYR A 403 -19.12 7.21 -14.62
N SER A 404 -18.49 7.87 -13.64
CA SER A 404 -17.25 8.61 -13.89
C SER A 404 -16.11 7.67 -14.28
N ILE A 405 -15.97 6.50 -13.64
CA ILE A 405 -14.96 5.52 -14.00
C ILE A 405 -15.30 4.93 -15.37
N PHE A 406 -16.53 4.53 -15.62
CA PHE A 406 -16.94 4.02 -16.94
C PHE A 406 -16.56 4.98 -18.08
N TRP A 407 -16.98 6.25 -17.98
CA TRP A 407 -16.68 7.26 -19.01
C TRP A 407 -15.19 7.57 -19.11
N LEU A 408 -14.46 7.59 -17.99
CA LEU A 408 -13.02 7.78 -17.99
C LEU A 408 -12.32 6.62 -18.72
N LEU A 409 -12.73 5.38 -18.46
CA LEU A 409 -12.18 4.19 -19.10
C LEU A 409 -12.54 4.10 -20.58
N ASP A 410 -13.75 4.51 -20.96
CA ASP A 410 -14.15 4.57 -22.37
C ASP A 410 -13.37 5.65 -23.14
N LEU A 411 -13.14 6.81 -22.52
CA LEU A 411 -12.26 7.85 -23.07
C LEU A 411 -10.83 7.32 -23.23
N PHE A 412 -10.31 6.63 -22.21
CA PHE A 412 -9.01 6.00 -22.28
C PHE A 412 -8.96 4.96 -23.40
N ARG A 413 -9.97 4.09 -23.52
CA ARG A 413 -10.07 3.11 -24.60
C ARG A 413 -10.01 3.76 -25.98
N HIS A 414 -10.75 4.85 -26.19
CA HIS A 414 -10.72 5.57 -27.46
C HIS A 414 -9.36 6.23 -27.72
N GLN A 415 -8.78 6.92 -26.74
CA GLN A 415 -7.52 7.65 -26.91
C GLN A 415 -6.30 6.72 -27.02
N LEU A 416 -6.30 5.61 -26.29
CA LEU A 416 -5.22 4.62 -26.24
C LEU A 416 -5.35 3.52 -27.31
N SER A 417 -6.46 3.46 -28.05
CA SER A 417 -6.59 2.60 -29.23
C SER A 417 -5.62 2.96 -30.36
N ALA A 418 -5.08 4.19 -30.33
CA ALA A 418 -3.97 4.61 -31.17
C ALA A 418 -2.64 4.14 -30.58
N ASP A 419 -1.86 3.38 -31.35
CA ASP A 419 -0.57 2.84 -30.91
C ASP A 419 0.36 3.95 -30.36
N ILE A 420 0.57 3.97 -29.03
CA ILE A 420 1.57 4.85 -28.42
C ILE A 420 2.93 4.21 -28.64
N ILE A 421 3.53 4.55 -29.78
CA ILE A 421 4.90 4.19 -30.09
C ILE A 421 5.81 5.13 -29.30
N ALA A 422 6.43 4.62 -28.23
CA ALA A 422 7.54 5.32 -27.60
C ALA A 422 8.72 5.35 -28.58
N ARG A 423 8.85 6.47 -29.31
CA ARG A 423 10.02 6.74 -30.15
C ARG A 423 11.14 7.24 -29.25
N ALA A 424 12.32 6.63 -29.34
CA ALA A 424 13.50 7.23 -28.75
C ALA A 424 13.72 8.62 -29.38
N PRO A 425 13.92 9.69 -28.58
CA PRO A 425 13.89 11.07 -29.08
C PRO A 425 14.99 11.42 -30.09
N SER A 426 15.99 10.55 -30.28
CA SER A 426 16.94 10.62 -31.39
C SER A 426 17.56 9.24 -31.62
N THR A 427 17.38 8.65 -32.81
CA THR A 427 18.18 7.51 -33.27
C THR A 427 19.54 8.01 -33.71
N MET A 428 20.61 7.65 -32.99
CA MET A 428 21.98 8.06 -33.32
C MET A 428 22.64 6.95 -34.13
N THR A 429 22.73 7.15 -35.45
CA THR A 429 23.44 6.21 -36.33
C THR A 429 24.93 6.48 -36.26
N VAL A 430 25.66 5.65 -35.52
CA VAL A 430 27.13 5.71 -35.47
C VAL A 430 27.68 4.80 -36.58
N SER A 431 28.46 5.35 -37.51
CA SER A 431 29.13 4.57 -38.55
C SER A 431 30.63 4.49 -38.26
N VAL A 432 31.18 3.29 -38.12
CA VAL A 432 32.61 3.07 -37.89
C VAL A 432 33.28 2.80 -39.24
N ASN A 433 34.15 3.71 -39.68
CA ASN A 433 34.86 3.59 -40.95
C ASN A 433 36.32 3.18 -40.74
N GLY A 434 36.70 2.01 -41.25
CA GLY A 434 38.04 1.44 -41.13
C GLY A 434 38.04 -0.09 -41.22
N THR A 435 39.16 -0.68 -41.65
CA THR A 435 39.33 -2.13 -41.84
C THR A 435 40.25 -2.77 -40.79
N GLY A 436 40.53 -2.05 -39.69
CA GLY A 436 41.46 -2.50 -38.65
C GLY A 436 40.76 -3.31 -37.56
N TYR A 437 41.54 -4.08 -36.81
CA TYR A 437 41.02 -4.87 -35.68
C TYR A 437 40.23 -4.04 -34.65
N THR A 438 40.62 -2.77 -34.43
CA THR A 438 39.89 -1.83 -33.57
C THR A 438 38.54 -1.42 -34.16
N SER A 439 38.42 -1.25 -35.48
CA SER A 439 37.15 -0.89 -36.10
C SER A 439 36.14 -2.02 -35.97
N GLU A 440 36.57 -3.29 -36.09
CA GLU A 440 35.70 -4.45 -35.89
C GLU A 440 35.15 -4.54 -34.44
N ILE A 441 35.95 -4.14 -33.44
CA ILE A 441 35.51 -4.09 -32.03
C ILE A 441 34.46 -2.99 -31.84
N PHE A 442 34.70 -1.81 -32.40
CA PHE A 442 33.75 -0.70 -32.34
C PHE A 442 32.48 -1.00 -33.16
N GLN A 443 32.58 -1.75 -34.26
CA GLN A 443 31.43 -2.23 -35.04
C GLN A 443 30.55 -3.19 -34.23
N ASP A 444 31.13 -4.11 -33.47
CA ASP A 444 30.36 -4.99 -32.57
C ASP A 444 29.66 -4.18 -31.46
N LEU A 445 30.33 -3.17 -30.89
CA LEU A 445 29.73 -2.30 -29.88
C LEU A 445 28.58 -1.43 -30.46
N VAL A 446 28.80 -0.85 -31.63
CA VAL A 446 27.82 -0.02 -32.34
C VAL A 446 26.64 -0.86 -32.81
N SER A 447 26.85 -2.10 -33.25
CA SER A 447 25.75 -3.01 -33.60
C SER A 447 24.91 -3.40 -32.38
N ALA A 448 25.52 -3.63 -31.21
CA ALA A 448 24.78 -3.82 -29.96
C ALA A 448 23.95 -2.58 -29.58
N PHE A 449 24.52 -1.38 -29.75
CA PHE A 449 23.84 -0.11 -29.49
C PHE A 449 22.68 0.13 -30.46
N ASN A 450 22.89 -0.10 -31.75
CA ASN A 450 21.86 -0.01 -32.78
C ASN A 450 20.74 -1.04 -32.52
N ALA A 451 21.06 -2.28 -32.14
CA ALA A 451 20.06 -3.30 -31.81
C ALA A 451 19.16 -2.94 -30.62
N LEU A 452 19.68 -2.17 -29.66
CA LEU A 452 18.90 -1.60 -28.54
C LEU A 452 18.02 -0.43 -29.00
N GLN A 453 18.48 0.35 -29.97
CA GLN A 453 17.86 1.59 -30.44
C GLN A 453 16.84 1.42 -31.59
N GLU A 454 17.04 0.47 -32.50
CA GLU A 454 16.29 0.30 -33.76
C GLU A 454 14.86 -0.29 -33.62
N GLY A 455 14.25 -0.22 -32.45
CA GLY A 455 12.90 -0.76 -32.24
C GLY A 455 11.87 0.29 -31.83
N LYS A 456 10.71 0.27 -32.48
CA LYS A 456 9.47 0.87 -31.97
C LYS A 456 9.04 0.10 -30.72
N VAL A 457 9.12 0.70 -29.53
CA VAL A 457 8.52 0.09 -28.32
C VAL A 457 7.06 0.52 -28.32
N SER A 458 6.15 -0.42 -28.52
CA SER A 458 4.73 -0.18 -28.30
C SER A 458 4.46 -0.44 -26.82
N VAL A 459 4.39 0.63 -26.01
CA VAL A 459 4.13 0.50 -24.57
C VAL A 459 2.67 0.11 -24.31
N LEU A 460 1.78 0.37 -25.27
CA LEU A 460 0.40 -0.10 -25.25
C LEU A 460 0.01 -0.59 -26.64
N SER A 461 -0.29 -1.89 -26.74
CA SER A 461 -0.79 -2.54 -27.96
C SER A 461 -2.28 -2.82 -27.79
N GLN A 462 -3.01 -3.01 -28.90
CA GLN A 462 -4.41 -3.44 -28.93
C GLN A 462 -4.70 -4.68 -28.04
N VAL A 463 -3.67 -5.49 -27.76
CA VAL A 463 -3.72 -6.67 -26.90
C VAL A 463 -4.07 -6.35 -25.43
N CYS A 464 -3.77 -5.14 -24.95
CA CYS A 464 -3.98 -4.72 -23.56
C CYS A 464 -5.13 -3.70 -23.41
N LEU A 465 -6.10 -3.72 -24.33
CA LEU A 465 -7.20 -2.75 -24.33
C LEU A 465 -8.09 -2.92 -23.09
N ILE A 466 -8.45 -1.80 -22.47
CA ILE A 466 -9.42 -1.77 -21.37
C ILE A 466 -10.81 -1.98 -21.96
N GLU A 467 -11.53 -2.98 -21.46
CA GLU A 467 -12.95 -3.20 -21.78
C GLU A 467 -13.81 -2.71 -20.61
N PRO A 468 -14.35 -1.48 -20.66
CA PRO A 468 -15.22 -0.97 -19.60
C PRO A 468 -16.57 -1.70 -19.62
N VAL A 469 -17.11 -1.98 -18.43
CA VAL A 469 -18.44 -2.54 -18.24
C VAL A 469 -19.44 -1.42 -17.98
N GLU A 470 -20.48 -1.36 -18.82
CA GLU A 470 -21.52 -0.35 -18.75
C GLU A 470 -22.37 -0.51 -17.47
N PRO A 471 -22.72 0.59 -16.79
CA PRO A 471 -23.66 0.58 -15.67
C PRO A 471 -25.03 0.01 -16.07
N ASP A 472 -25.58 -0.92 -15.28
CA ASP A 472 -26.92 -1.47 -15.53
C ASP A 472 -28.03 -0.46 -15.17
N HIS A 473 -28.61 0.13 -16.21
CA HIS A 473 -29.71 1.10 -16.10
C HIS A 473 -30.92 0.54 -15.33
N SER A 474 -31.21 -0.77 -15.45
CA SER A 474 -32.39 -1.38 -14.82
C SER A 474 -32.27 -1.44 -13.29
N THR A 475 -31.10 -1.84 -12.79
CA THR A 475 -30.78 -1.80 -11.37
C THR A 475 -30.79 -0.36 -10.84
N TYR A 476 -30.35 0.62 -11.65
CA TYR A 476 -30.24 2.01 -11.21
C TYR A 476 -31.62 2.67 -11.10
N ILE A 477 -32.51 2.37 -12.05
CA ILE A 477 -33.93 2.75 -11.98
C ILE A 477 -34.56 2.12 -10.73
N THR A 478 -34.28 0.84 -10.44
CA THR A 478 -34.81 0.16 -9.26
C THR A 478 -34.33 0.82 -7.96
N ILE A 479 -33.05 1.15 -7.85
CA ILE A 479 -32.49 1.90 -6.71
C ILE A 479 -33.16 3.27 -6.60
N GLY A 480 -33.35 3.98 -7.71
CA GLY A 480 -34.06 5.27 -7.75
C GLY A 480 -35.50 5.18 -7.26
N ILE A 481 -36.23 4.14 -7.66
CA ILE A 481 -37.60 3.87 -7.20
C ILE A 481 -37.60 3.61 -5.68
N LEU A 482 -36.66 2.81 -5.16
CA LEU A 482 -36.57 2.54 -3.72
C LEU A 482 -36.30 3.81 -2.90
N TYR A 483 -35.39 4.67 -3.38
CA TYR A 483 -35.16 5.97 -2.76
C TYR A 483 -36.39 6.90 -2.87
N GLY A 484 -37.12 6.86 -3.98
CA GLY A 484 -38.40 7.57 -4.14
C GLY A 484 -39.46 7.11 -3.14
N ILE A 485 -39.60 5.79 -2.95
CA ILE A 485 -40.49 5.21 -1.93
C ILE A 485 -40.02 5.63 -0.54
N TRP A 486 -38.73 5.56 -0.24
CA TRP A 486 -38.22 5.99 1.06
C TRP A 486 -38.45 7.49 1.33
N LEU A 487 -38.29 8.34 0.32
CA LEU A 487 -38.64 9.76 0.41
C LEU A 487 -40.13 9.94 0.69
N PHE A 488 -40.99 9.24 -0.04
CA PHE A 488 -42.44 9.24 0.19
C PHE A 488 -42.77 8.85 1.63
N ILE A 489 -42.18 7.79 2.16
CA ILE A 489 -42.41 7.38 3.56
C ILE A 489 -41.83 8.41 4.54
N SER A 490 -40.75 9.10 4.19
CA SER A 490 -40.16 10.17 5.01
C SER A 490 -41.06 11.40 5.08
N LEU A 491 -41.71 11.76 3.99
CA LEU A 491 -42.65 12.88 3.93
C LEU A 491 -44.01 12.55 4.55
N PHE A 492 -44.57 11.39 4.20
CA PHE A 492 -45.95 11.03 4.55
C PHE A 492 -46.08 10.11 5.77
N GLY A 493 -44.98 9.59 6.31
CA GLY A 493 -45.00 8.59 7.39
C GLY A 493 -45.66 9.09 8.68
N SER A 494 -45.56 10.38 9.00
CA SER A 494 -46.28 10.98 10.14
C SER A 494 -47.79 10.96 9.93
N TYR A 495 -48.27 11.27 8.72
CA TYR A 495 -49.70 11.22 8.39
C TYR A 495 -50.22 9.78 8.36
N MET A 496 -49.42 8.84 7.84
CA MET A 496 -49.74 7.41 7.90
C MET A 496 -49.80 6.90 9.34
N ALA A 497 -48.96 7.42 10.24
CA ALA A 497 -49.06 7.09 11.66
C ALA A 497 -50.40 7.51 12.28
N ARG A 498 -50.97 8.66 11.87
CA ARG A 498 -52.31 9.13 12.28
C ARG A 498 -53.43 8.26 11.72
N LEU A 499 -53.25 7.70 10.52
CA LEU A 499 -54.21 6.78 9.91
C LEU A 499 -54.44 5.52 10.77
N ARG A 500 -53.40 5.02 11.46
CA ARG A 500 -53.55 3.89 12.41
C ARG A 500 -54.62 4.13 13.46
N ARG A 501 -54.57 5.31 14.07
CA ARG A 501 -55.53 5.75 15.08
C ARG A 501 -56.92 5.91 14.46
N ALA A 502 -57.01 6.47 13.25
CA ALA A 502 -58.29 6.62 12.54
C ALA A 502 -58.95 5.27 12.23
N VAL A 503 -58.16 4.25 11.85
CA VAL A 503 -58.65 2.87 11.66
C VAL A 503 -59.22 2.33 12.97
N CYS A 504 -58.50 2.43 14.09
CA CYS A 504 -59.02 1.98 15.38
C CYS A 504 -60.29 2.73 15.80
N ALA A 505 -60.35 4.04 15.62
CA ALA A 505 -61.53 4.84 15.96
C ALA A 505 -62.78 4.47 15.12
N ALA A 506 -62.60 4.05 13.87
CA ALA A 506 -63.69 3.61 13.00
C ALA A 506 -64.24 2.23 13.38
N TYR A 507 -63.37 1.28 13.76
CA TYR A 507 -63.77 -0.08 14.13
C TYR A 507 -64.20 -0.24 15.59
N LEU A 508 -63.75 0.64 16.49
CA LEU A 508 -64.00 0.58 17.94
C LEU A 508 -64.64 1.89 18.45
N PRO A 509 -65.87 2.24 18.01
CA PRO A 509 -66.46 3.54 18.30
C PRO A 509 -66.79 3.76 19.78
N SER A 510 -67.13 2.70 20.53
CA SER A 510 -67.41 2.77 21.97
C SER A 510 -66.15 3.10 22.78
N ARG A 511 -65.06 2.39 22.50
CA ARG A 511 -63.75 2.64 23.13
C ARG A 511 -63.19 4.01 22.78
N GLU A 512 -63.41 4.48 21.57
CA GLU A 512 -63.04 5.84 21.18
C GLU A 512 -63.77 6.90 22.02
N GLN A 513 -65.04 6.67 22.38
CA GLN A 513 -65.82 7.60 23.20
C GLN A 513 -65.29 7.70 24.64
N GLU A 514 -64.95 6.55 25.25
CA GLU A 514 -64.29 6.50 26.57
C GLU A 514 -62.99 7.29 26.58
N ARG A 515 -62.15 7.09 25.55
CA ARG A 515 -60.85 7.75 25.42
C ARG A 515 -60.96 9.25 25.18
N VAL A 516 -61.98 9.70 24.44
CA VAL A 516 -62.29 11.13 24.25
C VAL A 516 -62.71 11.77 25.58
N ALA A 517 -63.56 11.09 26.36
CA ALA A 517 -63.97 11.58 27.69
C ALA A 517 -62.76 11.63 28.67
N PHE A 518 -61.91 10.61 28.65
CA PHE A 518 -60.66 10.60 29.41
C PHE A 518 -59.74 11.77 29.02
N LEU A 519 -59.59 12.04 27.72
CA LEU A 519 -58.78 13.16 27.22
C LEU A 519 -59.34 14.51 27.68
N HIS A 520 -60.66 14.68 27.69
CA HIS A 520 -61.30 15.90 28.17
C HIS A 520 -60.99 16.12 29.67
N ASN A 521 -61.20 15.08 30.48
CA ASN A 521 -60.93 15.12 31.91
C ASN A 521 -59.45 15.37 32.24
N ILE A 522 -58.51 14.76 31.50
CA ILE A 522 -57.07 14.96 31.79
C ILE A 522 -56.57 16.36 31.41
N ILE A 523 -57.13 16.98 30.35
CA ILE A 523 -56.80 18.36 30.01
C ILE A 523 -57.35 19.30 31.09
N ARG A 524 -58.59 19.08 31.54
CA ARG A 524 -59.18 19.85 32.64
C ARG A 524 -58.36 19.73 33.92
N ALA A 525 -58.07 18.51 34.37
CA ALA A 525 -57.28 18.26 35.58
C ALA A 525 -55.88 18.89 35.51
N ARG A 526 -55.23 18.88 34.34
CA ARG A 526 -53.94 19.56 34.14
C ARG A 526 -54.04 21.07 34.26
N ARG A 527 -55.11 21.70 33.76
CA ARG A 527 -55.34 23.14 33.90
C ARG A 527 -55.64 23.54 35.34
N GLU A 528 -56.47 22.77 36.03
CA GLU A 528 -56.74 22.95 37.46
C GLU A 528 -55.46 22.83 38.29
N TRP A 529 -54.65 21.80 38.02
CA TRP A 529 -53.38 21.62 38.69
C TRP A 529 -52.38 22.75 38.39
N LEU A 530 -52.30 23.22 37.15
CA LEU A 530 -51.47 24.37 36.78
C LEU A 530 -51.92 25.65 37.47
N ALA A 531 -53.22 25.91 37.54
CA ALA A 531 -53.79 27.04 38.27
C ALA A 531 -53.46 26.96 39.76
N PHE A 532 -53.65 25.78 40.37
CA PHE A 532 -53.29 25.54 41.77
C PHE A 532 -51.79 25.75 42.03
N ALA A 533 -50.92 25.24 41.15
CA ALA A 533 -49.48 25.41 41.26
C ALA A 533 -49.06 26.89 41.14
N LEU A 534 -49.67 27.65 40.21
CA LEU A 534 -49.44 29.08 40.06
C LEU A 534 -49.89 29.88 41.29
N CYS A 535 -51.08 29.58 41.82
CA CYS A 535 -51.57 30.19 43.06
C CYS A 535 -50.64 29.92 44.25
N ARG A 536 -50.13 28.68 44.38
CA ARG A 536 -49.20 28.31 45.47
C ARG A 536 -47.84 28.99 45.36
N VAL A 537 -47.34 29.21 44.14
CA VAL A 537 -46.11 30.00 43.93
C VAL A 537 -46.36 31.48 44.21
N GLY A 538 -47.52 32.02 43.82
CA GLY A 538 -47.93 33.38 44.12
C GLY A 538 -48.03 33.64 45.63
N THR A 539 -48.70 32.75 46.38
CA THR A 539 -48.83 32.88 47.84
C THR A 539 -47.50 32.72 48.56
N ARG A 540 -46.59 31.86 48.11
CA ARG A 540 -45.22 31.78 48.65
C ARG A 540 -44.43 33.07 48.42
N ARG A 541 -44.46 33.64 47.21
CA ARG A 541 -43.80 34.94 46.95
C ARG A 541 -44.41 36.06 47.80
N LEU A 542 -45.73 36.11 47.95
CA LEU A 542 -46.40 37.09 48.81
C LEU A 542 -46.05 36.91 50.29
N ALA A 543 -45.93 35.67 50.79
CA ALA A 543 -45.50 35.39 52.15
C ALA A 543 -44.03 35.78 52.41
N ASP A 544 -43.13 35.55 51.45
CA ASP A 544 -41.73 35.98 51.53
C ASP A 544 -41.61 37.51 51.46
N THR A 545 -42.41 38.16 50.60
CA THR A 545 -42.46 39.64 50.52
C THR A 545 -43.11 40.25 51.78
N GLY A 546 -44.11 39.58 52.35
CA GLY A 546 -44.77 39.96 53.60
C GLY A 546 -43.84 39.83 54.81
N LYS A 547 -43.04 38.76 54.90
CA LYS A 547 -41.97 38.62 55.90
C LYS A 547 -40.89 39.68 55.74
N SER A 548 -40.51 40.02 54.50
CA SER A 548 -39.54 41.09 54.23
C SER A 548 -40.08 42.47 54.63
N ARG A 549 -41.37 42.77 54.39
CA ARG A 549 -42.02 44.00 54.89
C ARG A 549 -42.20 44.03 56.40
N LEU A 550 -42.50 42.89 57.04
CA LEU A 550 -42.56 42.79 58.51
C LEU A 550 -41.18 42.98 59.15
N PHE A 551 -40.12 42.45 58.52
CA PHE A 551 -38.73 42.72 58.93
C PHE A 551 -38.36 44.20 58.78
N ILE A 552 -38.80 44.86 57.70
CA ILE A 552 -38.54 46.30 57.50
C ILE A 552 -39.32 47.16 58.52
N ILE A 553 -40.54 46.78 58.90
CA ILE A 553 -41.34 47.50 59.91
C ILE A 553 -40.82 47.23 61.34
N LEU A 554 -40.28 46.05 61.64
CA LEU A 554 -39.63 45.73 62.92
C LEU A 554 -38.23 46.34 63.09
N ILE A 555 -37.59 46.77 61.99
CA ILE A 555 -36.30 47.49 62.02
C ILE A 555 -36.50 49.02 62.08
N SER A 556 -37.73 49.52 61.87
CA SER A 556 -38.05 50.96 61.89
C SER A 556 -38.75 51.45 63.18
N ARG A 557 -38.59 50.73 64.29
CA ARG A 557 -39.06 51.12 65.62
C ARG A 557 -37.96 50.86 66.63
#